data_AF-A0A1E3PCE9-F1
#
_entry.id   AF-A0A1E3PCE9-F1
#
_cell.length_a   1.000
_cell.length_b   1.000
_cell.length_c   1.000
_cell.angle_alpha   90.00
_cell.angle_beta   90.00
_cell.angle_gamma   90.00
#
_symmetry.space_group_name_H-M   'P 1'
#
loop_
_entity.id
_entity.type
_entity.pdbx_description
1 polymer ?
#
loop_
_entity_poly.entity_id
_entity_poly.type
_entity_poly.pdbx_seq_one_letter_code
_entity_poly.pdbx_strand_id
1 'polypeptide(L)'
;MHPQVHAPRFISCVDYIEALEKCHQQEYLKRCFGICNNQKEALSKCLHEARLETQKHLILKSREKQKGFRESWKKMDEEAYGEEEFLKKLLQREKAKRGES
;
A
#
# COMPACT_ATOMS: atom_id res chain seq x y z
N MET A 1 8.67 27.06 -7.57
CA MET A 1 7.33 26.42 -7.65
C MET A 1 7.39 25.10 -6.88
N HIS A 2 7.14 25.05 -5.55
CA HIS A 2 7.21 23.79 -4.79
C HIS A 2 6.30 23.75 -3.54
N PRO A 3 4.95 23.76 -3.61
CA PRO A 3 4.12 23.68 -2.39
C PRO A 3 4.03 22.28 -1.77
N GLN A 4 4.36 21.20 -2.49
CA GLN A 4 3.98 19.82 -2.14
C GLN A 4 5.17 18.85 -1.98
N VAL A 5 6.40 19.36 -2.02
CA VAL A 5 7.59 18.51 -2.32
C VAL A 5 8.44 18.22 -1.09
N HIS A 6 8.07 18.81 0.06
CA HIS A 6 8.58 18.44 1.38
C HIS A 6 7.95 17.17 1.97
N ALA A 7 7.15 16.42 1.19
CA ALA A 7 6.67 15.13 1.64
C ALA A 7 7.87 14.18 1.84
N PRO A 8 7.93 13.39 2.92
CA PRO A 8 9.08 12.52 3.22
C PRO A 8 9.48 11.59 2.06
N ARG A 9 8.50 11.16 1.26
CA ARG A 9 8.70 10.33 0.06
C ARG A 9 9.54 10.98 -1.04
N PHE A 10 9.78 12.28 -1.02
CA PHE A 10 10.53 13.00 -2.06
C PHE A 10 11.90 13.51 -1.59
N ILE A 11 12.33 13.15 -0.38
CA ILE A 11 13.65 13.52 0.15
C ILE A 11 14.78 13.02 -0.76
N SER A 12 14.60 11.87 -1.43
CA SER A 12 15.55 11.33 -2.40
C SER A 12 15.69 12.17 -3.68
N CYS A 13 14.76 13.09 -3.95
CA CYS A 13 14.76 13.90 -5.17
C CYS A 13 15.28 15.33 -4.97
N VAL A 14 15.79 15.67 -3.77
CA VAL A 14 16.22 17.04 -3.42
C VAL A 14 17.26 17.57 -4.41
N ASP A 15 18.24 16.76 -4.80
CA ASP A 15 19.30 17.20 -5.74
C ASP A 15 18.73 17.60 -7.11
N TYR A 16 17.73 16.88 -7.60
CA TYR A 16 17.05 17.20 -8.87
C TYR A 16 16.18 18.45 -8.76
N ILE A 17 15.56 18.66 -7.60
CA ILE A 17 14.79 19.87 -7.29
C ILE A 17 15.72 21.08 -7.30
N GLU A 18 16.84 20.99 -6.59
CA GLU A 18 17.83 22.06 -6.56
C GLU A 18 18.41 22.34 -7.95
N ALA A 19 18.70 21.33 -8.75
CA ALA A 19 19.19 21.51 -10.11
C ALA A 19 18.19 22.28 -11.00
N LEU A 20 16.90 21.97 -10.88
CA LEU A 20 15.85 22.68 -11.61
C LEU A 20 15.65 24.10 -11.08
N GLU A 21 15.69 24.29 -9.76
CA GLU A 21 15.57 25.61 -9.13
C GLU A 21 16.75 26.51 -9.53
N LYS A 22 17.99 25.98 -9.52
CA LYS A 22 19.19 26.66 -10.02
C LYS A 22 19.02 27.09 -11.48
N CYS A 23 18.49 26.23 -12.35
CA CYS A 23 18.23 26.59 -13.75
C CYS A 23 17.17 27.70 -13.88
N HIS A 24 16.09 27.63 -13.10
CA HIS A 24 15.06 28.66 -13.09
C HIS A 24 15.53 30.00 -12.51
N GLN A 25 16.52 30.00 -11.63
CA GLN A 25 17.11 31.21 -11.03
C GLN A 25 18.04 31.96 -11.98
N GLN A 26 18.57 31.32 -13.03
CA GLN A 26 19.51 31.96 -13.95
C GLN A 26 18.84 33.06 -14.78
N GLU A 27 17.89 32.70 -15.64
CA GLU A 27 17.20 33.67 -16.51
C GLU A 27 15.76 33.22 -16.78
N TYR A 28 14.81 34.14 -16.60
CA TYR A 28 13.38 33.87 -16.85
C TYR A 28 13.10 33.44 -18.30
N LEU A 29 13.79 34.05 -19.27
CA LEU A 29 13.63 33.70 -20.68
C LEU A 29 14.05 32.25 -20.97
N LYS A 30 15.16 31.79 -20.38
CA LYS A 30 15.62 30.39 -20.52
C LYS A 30 14.57 29.39 -20.04
N ARG A 31 13.87 29.73 -18.95
CA ARG A 31 12.74 28.95 -18.45
C ARG A 31 11.57 28.93 -19.45
N CYS A 32 11.20 30.09 -20.01
CA CYS A 32 10.09 30.18 -20.98
C CYS A 32 10.38 29.42 -22.28
N PHE A 33 11.62 29.44 -22.76
CA PHE A 33 12.03 28.73 -23.98
C PHE A 33 12.33 27.23 -23.74
N GLY A 34 12.16 26.72 -22.52
CA GLY A 34 12.33 25.28 -22.23
C GLY A 34 13.78 24.80 -22.13
N ILE A 35 14.75 25.69 -21.91
CA ILE A 35 16.17 25.32 -21.77
C ILE A 35 16.41 24.44 -20.53
N CYS A 36 15.56 24.56 -19.51
CA CYS A 36 15.61 23.75 -18.28
C CYS A 36 14.91 22.38 -18.39
N ASN A 37 14.56 21.91 -19.60
CA ASN A 37 13.80 20.68 -19.78
C ASN A 37 14.56 19.42 -19.31
N ASN A 38 15.89 19.38 -19.46
CA ASN A 38 16.69 18.24 -19.01
C ASN A 38 16.58 18.02 -17.50
N GLN A 39 16.73 19.09 -16.70
CA GLN A 39 16.59 19.05 -15.25
C GLN A 39 15.14 18.71 -14.86
N LYS A 40 14.17 19.26 -15.58
CA LYS A 40 12.74 18.99 -15.37
C LYS A 40 12.42 17.51 -15.61
N GLU A 41 12.95 16.90 -16.67
CA GLU A 41 12.75 15.49 -16.97
C GLU A 41 13.40 14.59 -15.93
N ALA A 42 14.63 14.90 -15.52
CA ALA A 42 15.31 14.16 -14.46
C ALA A 42 14.51 14.18 -13.14
N LEU A 43 14.04 15.37 -12.74
CA LEU A 43 13.17 15.51 -11.57
C LEU A 43 11.86 14.73 -11.73
N SER A 44 11.24 14.79 -12.90
CA SER A 44 9.98 14.09 -13.18
C SER A 44 10.12 12.57 -13.06
N LYS A 45 11.25 12.01 -13.52
CA LYS A 45 11.58 10.59 -13.38
C LYS A 45 11.76 10.21 -11.91
N CYS A 46 12.56 10.96 -11.16
CA CYS A 46 12.76 10.71 -9.72
C CYS A 46 11.44 10.74 -8.94
N LEU A 47 10.61 11.76 -9.16
CA LEU A 47 9.31 11.89 -8.50
C LEU A 47 8.34 10.75 -8.87
N HIS A 48 8.42 10.25 -10.11
CA HIS A 48 7.64 9.11 -10.55
C HIS A 48 8.06 7.83 -9.82
N GLU A 49 9.35 7.55 -9.77
CA GLU A 49 9.93 6.40 -9.08
C GLU A 49 9.59 6.40 -7.59
N ALA A 50 9.76 7.54 -6.91
CA ALA A 50 9.40 7.71 -5.51
C ALA A 50 7.92 7.41 -5.22
N ARG A 51 7.00 7.80 -6.13
CA ARG A 51 5.57 7.45 -6.01
C ARG A 51 5.34 5.96 -6.18
N LEU A 52 6.01 5.31 -7.13
CA LEU A 52 5.90 3.88 -7.37
C LEU A 52 6.42 3.07 -6.18
N GLU A 53 7.56 3.46 -5.61
CA GLU A 53 8.12 2.82 -4.43
C GLU A 53 7.17 2.93 -3.22
N THR A 54 6.63 4.13 -2.97
CA THR A 54 5.64 4.34 -1.92
C THR A 54 4.41 3.45 -2.14
N GLN A 55 3.88 3.37 -3.37
CA GLN A 55 2.75 2.49 -3.68
C GLN A 55 3.07 1.02 -3.44
N LYS A 56 4.26 0.55 -3.86
CA LYS A 56 4.70 -0.83 -3.60
C LYS A 56 4.69 -1.14 -2.11
N HIS A 57 5.25 -0.27 -1.27
CA HIS A 57 5.23 -0.45 0.18
C HIS A 57 3.81 -0.48 0.75
N LEU A 58 2.91 0.39 0.29
CA LEU A 58 1.51 0.41 0.73
C LEU A 58 0.77 -0.88 0.33
N ILE A 59 1.00 -1.39 -0.89
CA ILE A 59 0.42 -2.64 -1.36
C ILE A 59 0.91 -3.81 -0.50
N LEU A 60 2.21 -3.89 -0.22
CA LEU A 60 2.78 -4.94 0.63
C LEU A 60 2.18 -4.90 2.04
N LYS A 61 2.12 -3.71 2.66
CA LYS A 61 1.52 -3.52 3.98
C LYS A 61 0.03 -3.87 4.01
N SER A 62 -0.70 -3.54 2.94
CA SER A 62 -2.12 -3.91 2.80
C SER A 62 -2.29 -5.42 2.70
N ARG A 63 -1.47 -6.10 1.89
CA ARG A 63 -1.49 -7.56 1.75
C ARG A 63 -1.16 -8.26 3.07
N GLU A 64 -0.17 -7.77 3.81
CA GLU A 64 0.19 -8.28 5.13
C GLU A 64 -0.97 -8.18 6.12
N LYS A 65 -1.59 -6.98 6.21
CA LYS A 65 -2.80 -6.80 7.04
C LYS A 65 -3.91 -7.76 6.63
N GLN A 66 -4.17 -7.89 5.33
CA GLN A 66 -5.23 -8.76 4.82
C GLN A 66 -4.96 -10.25 5.11
N LYS A 67 -3.69 -10.69 5.14
CA LYS A 67 -3.32 -12.04 5.59
C LYS A 67 -3.65 -12.25 7.06
N GLY A 68 -3.21 -11.33 7.93
CA GLY A 68 -3.50 -11.42 9.38
C GLY A 68 -5.00 -11.41 9.69
N PHE A 69 -5.78 -10.58 8.99
CA PHE A 69 -7.24 -10.64 9.08
C PHE A 69 -7.77 -12.00 8.63
N ARG A 70 -7.42 -12.49 7.44
CA ARG A 70 -7.90 -13.79 6.94
C ARG A 70 -7.57 -14.96 7.88
N GLU A 71 -6.37 -14.97 8.45
CA GLU A 71 -5.98 -15.99 9.44
C GLU A 71 -6.83 -15.90 10.72
N SER A 72 -7.09 -14.68 11.20
CA SER A 72 -7.95 -14.47 12.37
C SER A 72 -9.39 -14.90 12.10
N TRP A 73 -9.96 -14.52 10.93
CA TRP A 73 -11.27 -14.97 10.48
C TRP A 73 -11.35 -16.50 10.37
N LYS A 74 -10.34 -17.15 9.79
CA LYS A 74 -10.30 -18.61 9.68
C LYS A 74 -10.29 -19.30 11.05
N LYS A 75 -9.53 -18.77 12.01
CA LYS A 75 -9.52 -19.28 13.38
C LYS A 75 -10.88 -19.13 14.06
N MET A 76 -11.53 -17.96 13.91
CA MET A 76 -12.86 -17.73 14.47
C MET A 76 -13.91 -18.65 13.83
N ASP A 77 -13.87 -18.86 12.52
CA ASP A 77 -14.75 -19.81 11.83
C ASP A 77 -14.49 -21.25 12.29
N GLU A 78 -13.23 -21.66 12.44
CA GLU A 78 -12.86 -22.99 12.95
C GLU A 78 -13.31 -23.19 14.42
N GLU A 79 -13.19 -22.18 15.26
CA GLU A 79 -13.61 -22.24 16.67
C GLU A 79 -15.14 -22.24 16.82
N ALA A 80 -15.85 -21.39 16.05
CA ALA A 80 -17.30 -21.30 16.08
C ALA A 80 -18.00 -22.51 15.46
N TYR A 81 -17.50 -23.04 14.34
CA TYR A 81 -18.12 -24.17 13.65
C TYR A 81 -17.54 -25.52 14.08
N GLY A 82 -16.26 -25.61 14.45
CA GLY A 82 -15.60 -26.89 14.72
C GLY A 82 -16.15 -27.64 15.94
N GLU A 83 -16.32 -26.97 17.06
CA GLU A 83 -16.85 -27.59 18.29
C GLU A 83 -18.38 -27.72 18.24
N GLU A 84 -19.08 -26.67 17.81
CA GLU A 84 -20.56 -26.68 17.75
C GLU A 84 -21.11 -27.67 16.72
N GLU A 85 -20.47 -27.79 15.54
CA GLU A 85 -20.93 -28.73 14.51
C GLU A 85 -20.68 -30.19 14.92
N PHE A 86 -19.59 -30.47 15.61
CA PHE A 86 -19.33 -31.79 16.20
C PHE A 86 -20.36 -32.12 17.29
N LEU A 87 -20.65 -31.15 18.18
CA LEU A 87 -21.65 -31.31 19.24
C LEU A 87 -23.04 -31.57 18.66
N LYS A 88 -23.41 -30.84 17.60
CA LYS A 88 -24.69 -31.01 16.90
C LYS A 88 -24.81 -32.38 16.24
N LYS A 89 -23.74 -32.89 15.61
CA LYS A 89 -23.70 -34.25 15.03
C LYS A 89 -23.82 -35.34 16.11
N LEU A 90 -23.16 -35.18 17.25
CA LEU A 90 -23.29 -36.09 18.39
C LEU A 90 -24.73 -36.11 18.96
N LEU A 91 -25.32 -34.94 19.17
CA LEU A 91 -26.70 -34.80 19.63
C LEU A 91 -27.70 -35.46 18.68
N GLN A 92 -27.50 -35.34 17.36
CA GLN A 92 -28.32 -36.02 16.37
C GLN A 92 -28.18 -37.55 16.45
N ARG A 93 -26.95 -38.06 16.61
CA ARG A 93 -26.70 -39.50 16.75
C ARG A 93 -27.35 -40.09 17.99
N GLU A 94 -27.27 -39.41 19.13
CA GLU A 94 -27.90 -39.86 20.37
C GLU A 94 -29.43 -39.79 20.30
N LYS A 95 -30.00 -38.76 19.66
CA LYS A 95 -31.45 -38.70 19.39
C LYS A 95 -31.91 -39.84 18.49
N ALA A 96 -31.14 -40.21 17.47
CA ALA A 96 -31.45 -41.33 16.59
C ALA A 96 -31.45 -42.66 17.38
N LYS A 97 -30.39 -42.94 18.16
CA LYS A 97 -30.32 -44.13 19.02
C LYS A 97 -31.47 -44.22 20.01
N ARG A 98 -31.89 -43.08 20.59
CA ARG A 98 -32.97 -43.04 21.60
C ARG A 98 -34.37 -43.06 20.99
N GLY A 99 -34.49 -42.79 19.68
CA GLY A 99 -35.75 -42.93 18.93
C GLY A 99 -35.96 -44.33 18.33
N GLU A 100 -34.96 -45.21 18.41
CA GLU A 100 -34.99 -46.60 17.94
C GLU A 100 -35.19 -47.62 19.09
N SER A 101 -35.72 -47.20 20.25
CA SER A 101 -36.16 -48.08 21.35
C SER A 101 -37.64 -47.89 21.67
#